data_AF-A0A518LH52-F1
#
_entry.id   AF-A0A518LH52-F1
#
_cell.length_a   1.000
_cell.length_b   1.000
_cell.length_c   1.000
_cell.angle_alpha   90.00
_cell.angle_beta   90.00
_cell.angle_gamma   90.00
#
_symmetry.space_group_name_H-M   'P 1'
#
loop_
_entity.id
_entity.type
_entity.pdbx_description
1 polymer ?
#
loop_
_entity_poly.entity_id
_entity_poly.type
_entity_poly.pdbx_seq_one_letter_code
_entity_poly.pdbx_strand_id
1 'polypeptide(L)'
;MDRRRRNRICTWLIVLGISNFIVYAIIYAIIGGDAPNGYIKKIDGQSVYYVRGHFVHRAIGYEQDVPRWVWLYSYVHSISIWPSIAATLLAMLVMARPHIMATYQRGIITGTTLVTVLATVIVMVTSLIMVFFIKDFIQHLMQA
;
A
#
# COMPACT_ATOMS: atom_id res chain seq x y z
N MET A 1 -35.78 4.33 4.16
CA MET A 1 -34.80 4.66 3.10
C MET A 1 -34.95 3.66 1.95
N ASP A 2 -35.12 4.10 0.71
CA ASP A 2 -35.29 3.22 -0.45
C ASP A 2 -34.05 2.34 -0.70
N ARG A 3 -34.25 1.08 -1.11
CA ARG A 3 -33.19 0.07 -1.32
C ARG A 3 -32.19 0.52 -2.39
N ARG A 4 -32.66 1.23 -3.42
CA ARG A 4 -31.79 1.80 -4.46
C ARG A 4 -30.90 2.91 -3.90
N ARG A 5 -31.46 3.80 -3.07
CA ARG A 5 -30.70 4.88 -2.43
C ARG A 5 -29.61 4.32 -1.50
N ARG A 6 -29.93 3.28 -0.73
CA ARG A 6 -28.96 2.59 0.14
C ARG A 6 -27.80 1.99 -0.65
N ASN A 7 -28.09 1.22 -1.70
CA ASN A 7 -27.04 0.56 -2.48
C ASN A 7 -26.16 1.58 -3.23
N ARG A 8 -26.75 2.70 -3.69
CA ARG A 8 -26.00 3.80 -4.30
C ARG A 8 -25.02 4.44 -3.31
N ILE A 9 -25.44 4.65 -2.05
CA ILE A 9 -24.55 5.15 -0.99
C ILE A 9 -23.43 4.15 -0.71
N CYS A 10 -23.74 2.85 -0.55
CA CYS A 10 -22.72 1.82 -0.37
C CYS A 10 -21.69 1.80 -1.50
N THR A 11 -22.13 1.95 -2.75
CA THR A 11 -21.22 2.00 -3.89
C THR A 11 -20.32 3.24 -3.84
N TRP A 12 -20.86 4.40 -3.49
CA TRP A 12 -20.07 5.62 -3.31
C TRP A 12 -19.04 5.49 -2.19
N LEU A 13 -19.38 4.83 -1.08
CA LEU A 13 -18.44 4.57 0.01
C LEU A 13 -17.28 3.68 -0.43
N ILE A 14 -17.53 2.69 -1.28
CA ILE A 14 -16.47 1.82 -1.83
C ILE A 14 -15.54 2.62 -2.75
N VAL A 15 -16.11 3.42 -3.66
CA VAL A 15 -15.32 4.27 -4.56
C VAL A 15 -14.48 5.25 -3.76
N LEU A 16 -15.06 5.90 -2.74
CA LEU A 16 -14.34 6.80 -1.85
C LEU A 16 -13.22 6.08 -1.08
N GLY A 17 -13.49 4.87 -0.56
CA GLY A 17 -12.49 4.06 0.13
C GLY A 17 -11.31 3.68 -0.77
N ILE A 18 -11.57 3.32 -2.03
CA ILE A 18 -10.52 3.02 -3.01
C ILE A 18 -9.75 4.28 -3.40
N SER A 19 -10.43 5.41 -3.62
CA SER A 19 -9.75 6.69 -3.87
C SER A 19 -8.84 7.09 -2.71
N ASN A 20 -9.32 6.95 -1.46
CA ASN A 20 -8.52 7.19 -0.27
C ASN A 20 -7.29 6.26 -0.21
N PHE A 21 -7.48 4.97 -0.52
CA PHE A 21 -6.37 4.01 -0.61
C PHE A 21 -5.33 4.44 -1.66
N ILE A 22 -5.76 4.87 -2.85
CA ILE A 22 -4.85 5.33 -3.90
C ILE A 22 -4.05 6.56 -3.43
N VAL A 23 -4.72 7.55 -2.83
CA VAL A 23 -4.05 8.75 -2.29
C VAL A 23 -3.04 8.36 -1.22
N TYR A 24 -3.43 7.51 -0.27
CA TYR A 24 -2.52 6.98 0.75
C TYR A 24 -1.32 6.26 0.12
N ALA A 25 -1.57 5.40 -0.87
CA ALA A 25 -0.54 4.62 -1.54
C ALA A 25 0.47 5.50 -2.27
N ILE A 26 0.01 6.56 -2.95
CA ILE A 26 0.87 7.55 -3.60
C ILE A 26 1.70 8.32 -2.57
N ILE A 27 1.07 8.84 -1.52
CA ILE A 27 1.76 9.58 -0.45
C ILE A 27 2.82 8.68 0.19
N TYR A 28 2.47 7.44 0.51
CA TYR A 28 3.40 6.49 1.13
C TYR A 28 4.54 6.10 0.18
N ALA A 29 4.29 5.97 -1.12
CA ALA A 29 5.35 5.73 -2.10
C ALA A 29 6.33 6.92 -2.22
N ILE A 30 5.88 8.16 -1.99
CA ILE A 30 6.74 9.36 -2.00
C ILE A 30 7.53 9.47 -0.70
N ILE A 31 6.90 9.23 0.46
CA ILE A 31 7.56 9.38 1.76
C ILE A 31 8.47 8.17 2.06
N GLY A 32 8.18 6.99 1.51
CA GLY A 32 8.92 5.75 1.75
C GLY A 32 8.62 5.11 3.11
N GLY A 33 9.17 3.92 3.37
CA GLY A 33 9.08 3.27 4.69
C GLY A 33 10.26 3.64 5.60
N ASP A 34 10.24 3.18 6.85
CA ASP A 34 11.33 3.47 7.80
C ASP A 34 12.70 2.90 7.36
N ALA A 35 12.70 1.77 6.65
CA ALA A 35 13.91 1.11 6.17
C ALA A 35 14.42 1.63 4.79
N PRO A 36 13.56 1.91 3.78
CA PRO A 36 13.92 2.66 2.57
C PRO A 36 14.53 4.03 2.82
N ASN A 37 14.12 4.69 3.89
CA ASN A 37 14.68 5.98 4.28
C ASN A 37 15.99 5.85 5.08
N GLY A 38 16.37 4.63 5.45
CA GLY A 38 17.64 4.32 6.10
C GLY A 38 18.81 4.29 5.12
N TYR A 39 20.02 4.14 5.64
CA TYR A 39 21.23 3.98 4.84
C TYR A 39 22.20 3.02 5.52
N ILE A 40 23.12 2.46 4.73
CA ILE A 40 24.21 1.63 5.24
C ILE A 40 25.47 2.49 5.22
N LYS A 41 26.11 2.66 6.38
CA LYS A 41 27.38 3.38 6.49
C LYS A 41 28.48 2.43 6.92
N LYS A 42 29.60 2.46 6.21
CA LYS A 42 30.82 1.76 6.63
C LYS A 42 31.61 2.67 7.55
N ILE A 43 31.69 2.31 8.83
CA ILE A 43 32.52 2.98 9.84
C ILE A 43 33.58 1.95 10.24
N ASP A 44 34.85 2.28 10.07
CA ASP A 44 36.01 1.43 10.43
C ASP A 44 35.93 -0.02 9.87
N GLY A 45 35.46 -0.18 8.64
CA GLY A 45 35.33 -1.48 7.98
C GLY A 45 34.12 -2.31 8.42
N GLN A 46 33.35 -1.85 9.40
CA GLN A 46 32.10 -2.48 9.82
C GLN A 46 30.89 -1.76 9.20
N SER A 47 29.91 -2.55 8.75
CA SER A 47 28.67 -2.02 8.17
C SER A 47 27.66 -1.72 9.28
N VAL A 48 27.35 -0.45 9.49
CA VAL A 48 26.32 0.03 10.41
C VAL A 48 25.04 0.28 9.62
N TYR A 49 23.94 -0.31 10.09
CA TYR A 49 22.63 -0.22 9.44
C TYR A 49 21.78 0.81 10.19
N TYR A 50 21.32 1.82 9.47
CA TYR A 50 20.42 2.84 10.02
C TYR A 50 19.01 2.60 9.52
N VAL A 51 18.04 2.72 10.41
CA VAL A 51 16.62 2.86 10.05
C VAL A 51 16.23 4.31 10.36
N ARG A 52 15.48 4.94 9.45
CA ARG A 52 15.05 6.32 9.61
C ARG A 52 13.53 6.38 9.68
N GLY A 53 13.03 6.52 10.90
CA GLY A 53 11.61 6.60 11.18
C GLY A 53 10.94 7.82 10.54
N HIS A 54 9.67 7.66 10.17
CA HIS A 54 8.79 8.73 9.67
C HIS A 54 8.85 10.04 10.50
N PHE A 55 8.83 11.17 9.79
CA PHE A 55 8.85 12.57 10.26
C PHE A 55 7.69 13.00 11.19
N VAL A 56 6.96 12.07 11.81
CA VAL A 56 5.72 12.36 12.54
C VAL A 56 5.97 13.09 13.87
N HIS A 57 7.14 12.92 14.48
CA HIS A 57 7.44 13.54 15.80
C HIS A 57 8.51 14.63 15.76
N ARG A 58 9.38 14.71 14.74
CA ARG A 58 10.42 15.75 14.58
C ARG A 58 10.81 15.95 13.11
N ALA A 59 11.23 17.17 12.75
CA ALA A 59 11.68 17.54 11.40
C ALA A 59 12.95 16.81 10.93
N ILE A 60 13.70 16.21 11.86
CA ILE A 60 14.88 15.40 11.62
C ILE A 60 14.50 14.00 12.12
N GLY A 61 14.27 13.05 11.21
CA GLY A 61 13.84 11.69 11.55
C GLY A 61 14.79 11.03 12.55
N TYR A 62 14.29 10.11 13.38
CA TYR A 62 15.14 9.32 14.26
C TYR A 62 15.98 8.38 13.40
N GLU A 63 17.27 8.66 13.30
CA GLU A 63 18.27 7.73 12.80
C GLU A 63 18.71 6.89 14.00
N GLN A 64 18.38 5.59 13.96
CA GLN A 64 18.78 4.66 15.00
C GLN A 64 19.64 3.55 14.40
N ASP A 65 20.79 3.34 15.02
CA ASP A 65 21.68 2.22 14.79
C ASP A 65 20.92 0.94 15.16
N VAL A 66 20.67 0.11 14.16
CA VAL A 66 19.99 -1.16 14.37
C VAL A 66 20.86 -2.32 13.87
N PRO A 67 20.74 -3.50 14.49
CA PRO A 67 21.42 -4.68 13.97
C PRO A 67 20.82 -5.08 12.61
N ARG A 68 21.65 -5.68 11.75
CA ARG A 68 21.30 -6.06 10.36
C ARG A 68 19.97 -6.80 10.22
N TRP A 69 19.65 -7.69 11.16
CA TRP A 69 18.42 -8.47 11.13
C TRP A 69 17.16 -7.63 11.36
N VAL A 70 17.23 -6.56 12.17
CA VAL A 70 16.12 -5.61 12.34
C VAL A 70 15.88 -4.83 11.06
N TRP A 71 16.95 -4.37 10.42
CA TRP A 71 16.87 -3.68 9.13
C TRP A 71 16.26 -4.56 8.04
N LEU A 72 16.70 -5.82 7.95
CA LEU A 72 16.15 -6.81 7.03
C LEU A 72 14.67 -7.10 7.30
N TYR A 73 14.32 -7.33 8.57
CA TYR A 73 12.93 -7.55 8.98
C TYR A 73 12.05 -6.36 8.60
N SER A 74 12.50 -5.13 8.86
CA SER A 74 11.74 -3.92 8.56
C SER A 74 11.47 -3.77 7.06
N TYR A 75 12.47 -4.04 6.20
CA TYR A 75 12.28 -4.06 4.75
C TYR A 75 11.29 -5.11 4.28
N VAL A 76 11.46 -6.36 4.72
CA VAL A 76 10.55 -7.46 4.37
C VAL A 76 9.13 -7.18 4.87
N HIS A 77 9.01 -6.61 6.06
CA HIS A 77 7.74 -6.18 6.61
C HIS A 77 7.09 -5.10 5.73
N SER A 78 7.81 -4.06 5.32
CA SER A 78 7.29 -3.04 4.39
C SER A 78 6.82 -3.61 3.05
N ILE A 79 7.54 -4.61 2.50
CA ILE A 79 7.10 -5.31 1.27
C ILE A 79 5.80 -6.08 1.53
N SER A 80 5.67 -6.75 2.67
CA SER A 80 4.52 -7.59 3.04
C SER A 80 3.22 -6.83 3.31
N ILE A 81 3.30 -5.52 3.59
CA ILE A 81 2.13 -4.67 3.82
C ILE A 81 1.24 -4.62 2.57
N TRP A 82 1.83 -4.49 1.38
CA TRP A 82 1.10 -4.36 0.12
C TRP A 82 0.22 -5.57 -0.24
N PRO A 83 0.72 -6.82 -0.24
CA PRO A 83 -0.12 -7.99 -0.49
C PRO A 83 -1.19 -8.18 0.59
N SER A 84 -0.91 -7.83 1.84
CA SER A 84 -1.89 -7.89 2.95
C SER A 84 -3.04 -6.90 2.75
N ILE A 85 -2.72 -5.66 2.37
CA ILE A 85 -3.73 -4.65 2.03
C ILE A 85 -4.52 -5.09 0.79
N ALA A 86 -3.87 -5.59 -0.26
CA ALA A 86 -4.52 -6.10 -1.46
C ALA A 86 -5.56 -7.18 -1.13
N ALA A 87 -5.17 -8.18 -0.33
CA ALA A 87 -6.05 -9.27 0.09
C ALA A 87 -7.29 -8.73 0.84
N THR A 88 -7.07 -7.79 1.76
CA THR A 88 -8.17 -7.18 2.55
C THR A 88 -9.13 -6.39 1.65
N LEU A 89 -8.61 -5.55 0.74
CA LEU A 89 -9.42 -4.75 -0.18
C LEU A 89 -10.20 -5.63 -1.17
N LEU A 90 -9.57 -6.68 -1.70
CA LEU A 90 -10.24 -7.63 -2.58
C LEU A 90 -11.33 -8.41 -1.84
N ALA A 91 -11.10 -8.86 -0.61
CA ALA A 91 -12.13 -9.51 0.20
C ALA A 91 -13.33 -8.58 0.44
N MET A 92 -13.08 -7.32 0.78
CA MET A 92 -14.14 -6.31 0.93
C MET A 92 -14.90 -6.06 -0.38
N LEU A 93 -14.20 -6.00 -1.52
CA LEU A 93 -14.81 -5.82 -2.83
C LEU A 93 -15.69 -7.03 -3.23
N VAL A 94 -15.25 -8.25 -2.92
CA VAL A 94 -16.03 -9.47 -3.14
C VAL A 94 -17.32 -9.46 -2.31
N MET A 95 -17.25 -9.06 -1.03
CA MET A 95 -18.46 -8.91 -0.19
C MET A 95 -19.41 -7.83 -0.73
N ALA A 96 -18.86 -6.76 -1.32
CA ALA A 96 -19.66 -5.67 -1.86
C ALA A 96 -20.25 -5.92 -3.26
N ARG A 97 -19.69 -6.87 -4.02
CA ARG A 97 -20.09 -7.23 -5.38
C ARG A 97 -21.62 -7.30 -5.59
N PRO A 98 -22.43 -8.02 -4.79
CA PRO A 98 -23.88 -8.12 -5.03
C PRO A 98 -24.59 -6.76 -4.95
N HIS A 99 -24.13 -5.85 -4.08
CA HIS A 99 -24.69 -4.50 -3.95
C HIS A 99 -24.36 -3.63 -5.16
N ILE A 100 -23.14 -3.76 -5.69
CA ILE A 100 -22.71 -3.08 -6.91
C ILE A 100 -23.52 -3.59 -8.11
N MET A 101 -23.64 -4.90 -8.27
CA MET A 101 -24.42 -5.51 -9.36
C MET A 101 -25.90 -5.12 -9.31
N ALA A 102 -26.49 -5.01 -8.12
CA ALA A 102 -27.87 -4.54 -7.95
C ALA A 102 -28.07 -3.05 -8.29
N THR A 103 -27.01 -2.25 -8.25
CA THR A 103 -27.08 -0.79 -8.51
C THR A 103 -26.87 -0.48 -9.99
N TYR A 104 -25.99 -1.22 -10.67
CA TYR A 104 -25.57 -0.97 -12.05
C TYR A 104 -26.18 -1.97 -13.06
N GLN A 105 -27.50 -2.19 -12.98
CA GLN A 105 -28.21 -3.11 -13.89
C GLN A 105 -28.59 -2.47 -15.24
N ARG A 106 -28.69 -1.14 -15.33
CA ARG A 106 -29.18 -0.41 -16.51
C ARG A 106 -28.32 0.78 -16.92
N GLY A 107 -27.08 0.85 -16.43
CA GLY A 107 -26.13 1.92 -16.76
C GLY A 107 -25.25 1.56 -17.96
N ILE A 108 -24.53 2.55 -18.48
CA ILE A 108 -23.51 2.37 -19.55
C ILE A 108 -22.42 1.39 -19.10
N ILE A 109 -22.10 1.37 -17.80
CA ILE A 109 -21.15 0.45 -17.18
C ILE A 109 -21.92 -0.60 -16.39
N THR A 110 -21.63 -1.88 -16.67
CA THR A 110 -22.21 -3.00 -15.92
C THR A 110 -21.54 -3.14 -14.55
N GLY A 111 -22.29 -3.62 -13.55
CA GLY A 111 -21.74 -3.86 -12.21
C GLY A 111 -20.56 -4.85 -12.20
N THR A 112 -20.55 -5.83 -13.11
CA THR A 112 -19.42 -6.75 -13.27
C THR A 112 -18.18 -6.03 -13.79
N THR A 113 -18.31 -5.18 -14.82
CA THR A 113 -17.21 -4.35 -15.32
C THR A 113 -16.64 -3.48 -14.21
N LEU A 114 -17.50 -2.83 -13.42
CA LEU A 114 -17.05 -1.97 -12.32
C LEU A 114 -16.23 -2.76 -11.29
N VAL A 115 -16.72 -3.92 -10.85
CA VAL A 115 -16.00 -4.78 -9.89
C VAL A 115 -14.65 -5.23 -10.45
N THR A 116 -14.60 -5.65 -11.71
CA THR A 116 -13.34 -6.04 -12.36
C THR A 116 -12.36 -4.87 -12.41
N VAL A 117 -12.80 -3.69 -12.82
CA VAL A 117 -11.94 -2.48 -12.86
C VAL A 117 -11.40 -2.16 -11.47
N LEU A 118 -12.25 -2.15 -10.43
CA LEU A 118 -11.81 -1.88 -9.06
C LEU A 118 -10.78 -2.93 -8.57
N ALA A 119 -11.02 -4.21 -8.85
CA ALA A 119 -10.09 -5.28 -8.51
C ALA A 119 -8.75 -5.12 -9.25
N THR A 120 -8.77 -4.81 -10.55
CA THR A 120 -7.58 -4.56 -11.35
C THR A 120 -6.79 -3.38 -10.80
N VAL A 121 -7.44 -2.27 -10.43
CA VAL A 121 -6.76 -1.10 -9.85
C VAL A 121 -6.09 -1.47 -8.52
N ILE A 122 -6.78 -2.20 -7.63
CA ILE A 122 -6.20 -2.65 -6.35
C ILE A 122 -4.95 -3.49 -6.59
N VAL A 123 -5.03 -4.52 -7.43
CA VAL A 123 -3.91 -5.41 -7.73
C VAL A 123 -2.76 -4.67 -8.41
N MET A 124 -3.06 -3.81 -9.38
CA MET A 124 -2.06 -3.05 -10.11
C MET A 124 -1.29 -2.09 -9.19
N VAL A 125 -1.99 -1.28 -8.38
CA VAL A 125 -1.35 -0.29 -7.49
C VAL A 125 -0.51 -0.99 -6.43
N THR A 126 -1.07 -2.01 -5.76
CA THR A 126 -0.35 -2.76 -4.72
C THR A 126 0.88 -3.48 -5.29
N SER A 127 0.75 -4.10 -6.46
CA SER A 127 1.88 -4.78 -7.11
C SER A 127 2.97 -3.80 -7.55
N LEU A 128 2.60 -2.65 -8.13
CA LEU A 128 3.56 -1.64 -8.58
C LEU A 128 4.39 -1.11 -7.41
N ILE A 129 3.75 -0.81 -6.29
CA ILE A 129 4.46 -0.32 -5.11
C ILE A 129 5.29 -1.44 -4.48
N MET A 130 4.76 -2.65 -4.38
CA MET A 130 5.53 -3.81 -3.91
C MET A 130 6.82 -4.02 -4.73
N VAL A 131 6.74 -3.95 -6.07
CA VAL A 131 7.91 -4.05 -6.96
C VAL A 131 8.91 -2.91 -6.72
N PHE A 132 8.42 -1.69 -6.48
CA PHE A 132 9.27 -0.55 -6.13
C PHE A 132 10.07 -0.83 -4.84
N PHE A 133 9.41 -1.28 -3.76
CA PHE A 133 10.09 -1.62 -2.50
C PHE A 133 11.05 -2.81 -2.65
N ILE A 134 10.71 -3.81 -3.46
CA ILE A 134 11.61 -4.95 -3.73
C ILE A 134 12.88 -4.47 -4.46
N LYS A 135 12.72 -3.61 -5.47
CA LYS A 135 13.86 -3.06 -6.22
C LYS A 135 14.77 -2.23 -5.31
N ASP A 136 14.18 -1.35 -4.51
CA ASP A 136 14.89 -0.52 -3.54
C ASP A 136 15.66 -1.37 -2.52
N PHE A 137 15.03 -2.42 -2.01
CA PHE A 137 15.66 -3.37 -1.10
C PHE A 137 16.88 -4.09 -1.73
N ILE A 138 16.75 -4.58 -2.97
CA ILE A 138 17.85 -5.23 -3.68
C ILE A 138 19.01 -4.26 -3.88
N GLN A 139 18.73 -3.00 -4.24
CA GLN A 139 19.76 -1.98 -4.43
C GLN A 139 20.56 -1.72 -3.15
N HIS A 140 19.89 -1.61 -2.01
CA HIS A 140 20.56 -1.44 -0.72
C HIS A 140 21.37 -2.69 -0.32
N LEU A 141 20.85 -3.89 -0.60
CA LEU A 141 21.56 -5.13 -0.29
C LEU A 141 22.82 -5.34 -1.13
N MET A 142 22.85 -4.85 -2.37
CA MET A 142 24.04 -4.86 -3.22
C MET A 142 25.11 -3.85 -2.79
N GLN A 143 24.73 -2.81 -2.04
CA GLN A 143 25.65 -1.77 -1.54
C GLN A 143 26.20 -2.06 -0.14
N ALA A 144 25.59 -2.99 0.60
CA ALA A 144 26.03 -3.48 1.90
C ALA A 144 27.37 -4.25 1.79
#